data_AF-A0A0F9KPI9-F1
#
_entry.id   AF-A0A0F9KPI9-F1
#
_cell.length_a   1.000
_cell.length_b   1.000
_cell.length_c   1.000
_cell.angle_alpha   90.00
_cell.angle_beta   90.00
_cell.angle_gamma   90.00
#
_symmetry.space_group_name_H-M   'P 1'
#
loop_
_entity.id
_entity.type
_entity.pdbx_description
1 polymer ?
#
loop_
_entity_poly.entity_id
_entity_poly.type
_entity_poly.pdbx_seq_one_letter_code
_entity_poly.pdbx_strand_id
1 'polypeptide(L)'
;MNLVYLLICTTGLIAGTPEHCAVYELRPQYEMTQDVITEKVDRICAKAHEASAKYGGKVTKCETIDNEAKREFDITATRFLPTARAF
;
A
#
# COMPACT_ATOMS: atom_id res chain seq x y z
N MET A 1 14.31 -7.33 -13.98
CA MET A 1 13.08 -6.49 -13.87
C MET A 1 12.97 -6.01 -12.44
N ASN A 2 13.07 -4.70 -12.21
CA ASN A 2 12.90 -4.14 -10.88
C ASN A 2 11.41 -4.18 -10.51
N LEU A 3 11.10 -4.86 -9.40
CA LEU A 3 9.77 -4.89 -8.80
C LEU A 3 9.62 -3.62 -7.97
N VAL A 4 8.51 -2.91 -8.15
CA VAL A 4 8.17 -1.74 -7.35
C VAL A 4 7.06 -2.15 -6.39
N TYR A 5 7.22 -1.86 -5.11
CA TYR A 5 6.20 -2.11 -4.11
C TYR A 5 5.63 -0.79 -3.63
N LEU A 6 4.31 -0.68 -3.60
CA LEU A 6 3.61 0.52 -3.17
C LEU A 6 2.83 0.22 -1.90
N LEU A 7 3.16 0.90 -0.81
CA LEU A 7 2.40 0.84 0.42
C LEU A 7 1.33 1.94 0.41
N ILE A 8 0.06 1.56 0.57
CA ILE A 8 -1.03 2.51 0.75
C ILE A 8 -1.72 2.19 2.08
N CYS A 9 -1.75 3.17 2.98
CA CYS A 9 -2.48 3.08 4.23
C CYS A 9 -3.69 4.00 4.22
N THR A 10 -4.84 3.47 4.61
CA THR A 10 -6.09 4.21 4.71
C THR A 10 -6.67 4.09 6.10
N THR A 11 -7.38 5.13 6.54
CA THR A 11 -8.17 5.15 7.76
C THR A 11 -9.56 5.65 7.43
N GLY A 12 -10.57 5.33 8.25
CA GLY A 12 -11.87 5.98 8.16
C GLY A 12 -11.79 7.45 8.55
N LEU A 13 -12.77 8.26 8.12
CA LEU A 13 -12.92 9.66 8.55
C LEU A 13 -13.26 9.80 10.04
N ILE A 14 -13.78 8.73 10.65
CA ILE A 14 -14.15 8.72 12.06
C ILE A 14 -12.90 8.42 12.90
N ALA A 15 -12.58 9.33 13.82
CA ALA A 15 -11.48 9.15 14.77
C ALA A 15 -11.64 7.82 15.53
N GLY A 16 -10.60 6.98 15.49
CA GLY A 16 -10.60 5.66 16.12
C GLY A 16 -10.82 4.47 15.19
N THR A 17 -10.99 4.70 13.88
CA THR A 17 -10.90 3.60 12.91
C THR A 17 -9.46 3.10 12.78
N PRO A 18 -9.23 1.77 12.79
CA PRO A 18 -7.88 1.23 12.64
C PRO A 18 -7.33 1.55 11.24
N GLU A 19 -6.04 1.90 11.19
CA GLU A 19 -5.35 2.09 9.93
C GLU A 19 -5.21 0.74 9.20
N HIS A 20 -5.62 0.71 7.94
CA HIS A 20 -5.49 -0.44 7.06
C HIS A 20 -4.44 -0.14 6.00
N CYS A 21 -3.33 -0.85 6.07
CA CYS A 21 -2.24 -0.76 5.11
C CYS A 21 -2.27 -1.95 4.14
N ALA A 22 -2.17 -1.67 2.85
CA ALA A 22 -2.07 -2.65 1.78
C ALA A 22 -0.80 -2.39 0.96
N VAL A 23 -0.06 -3.47 0.66
CA VAL A 23 1.10 -3.42 -0.23
C VAL A 23 0.70 -3.92 -1.61
N TYR A 24 0.93 -3.10 -2.62
CA TYR A 24 0.68 -3.41 -4.02
C TYR A 24 1.99 -3.71 -4.74
N GLU A 25 2.03 -4.80 -5.48
CA GLU A 25 3.15 -5.15 -6.33
C GLU A 25 2.93 -4.59 -7.74
N LEU A 26 3.75 -3.62 -8.11
CA LEU A 26 3.77 -3.01 -9.43
C LEU A 26 4.85 -3.69 -10.26
N ARG A 27 4.42 -4.42 -11.30
CA ARG A 27 5.29 -5.06 -12.28
C ARG A 27 5.34 -4.20 -13.56
N PRO A 28 6.34 -3.32 -13.72
CA PRO A 28 6.48 -2.57 -14.96
C PRO A 28 6.76 -3.53 -16.13
N GLN A 29 6.04 -3.35 -17.24
CA GLN A 29 6.19 -4.19 -18.44
C GLN A 29 7.51 -3.91 -19.20
N TYR A 30 8.15 -2.76 -18.92
CA TYR A 30 9.38 -2.29 -19.56
C TYR A 30 10.30 -1.69 -18.49
N GLU A 31 11.60 -1.57 -18.76
CA GLU A 31 12.49 -0.81 -17.87
C GLU A 31 12.05 0.66 -17.82
N MET A 32 11.82 1.14 -16.60
CA MET A 32 11.42 2.51 -16.33
C MET A 32 12.48 3.16 -15.44
N THR A 33 12.74 4.44 -15.65
CA THR A 33 13.58 5.22 -14.74
C THR A 33 12.83 5.48 -13.43
N GLN A 34 13.59 5.80 -12.37
CA GLN A 34 13.02 6.16 -11.07
C GLN A 34 12.04 7.33 -11.18
N ASP A 35 12.33 8.35 -11.99
CA ASP A 35 11.43 9.50 -12.17
C ASP A 35 10.05 9.10 -12.70
N VAL A 36 9.98 8.19 -13.68
CA VAL A 36 8.70 7.75 -14.25
C VAL A 36 7.96 6.83 -13.28
N ILE A 37 8.69 6.08 -12.45
CA ILE A 37 8.09 5.29 -11.37
C ILE A 37 7.44 6.23 -10.34
N THR A 38 8.18 7.24 -9.87
CA THR A 38 7.69 8.25 -8.93
C THR A 38 6.46 8.98 -9.48
N GLU A 39 6.51 9.45 -10.73
CA GLU A 39 5.37 10.14 -11.35
C GLU A 39 4.10 9.26 -11.36
N LYS A 40 4.24 7.97 -11.69
CA LYS A 40 3.10 7.05 -11.68
C LYS A 40 2.59 6.78 -10.27
N VAL A 41 3.50 6.63 -9.31
CA VAL A 41 3.17 6.44 -7.90
C VAL A 41 2.39 7.64 -7.37
N ASP A 42 2.85 8.86 -7.63
CA ASP A 42 2.15 10.09 -7.22
C ASP A 42 0.73 10.14 -7.79
N ARG A 43 0.54 9.74 -9.05
CA ARG A 43 -0.79 9.66 -9.66
C ARG A 43 -1.68 8.60 -9.02
N ILE A 44 -1.12 7.46 -8.61
CA ILE A 44 -1.85 6.42 -7.87
C ILE A 44 -2.24 6.96 -6.49
N CYS A 45 -1.31 7.60 -5.79
CA CYS A 45 -1.55 8.21 -4.48
C CYS A 45 -2.66 9.26 -4.56
N ALA A 46 -2.60 10.19 -5.52
CA ALA A 46 -3.62 11.21 -5.71
C ALA A 46 -5.02 10.59 -5.93
N LYS A 47 -5.11 9.54 -6.77
CA LYS A 47 -6.37 8.81 -6.97
C LYS A 47 -6.83 8.06 -5.73
N ALA A 48 -5.92 7.47 -4.97
CA ALA A 48 -6.24 6.80 -3.71
C ALA A 48 -6.76 7.79 -2.67
N HIS A 49 -6.19 8.99 -2.61
CA HIS A 49 -6.67 10.09 -1.78
C HIS A 49 -8.08 10.51 -2.16
N GLU A 50 -8.34 10.74 -3.46
CA GLU A 50 -9.66 11.10 -3.98
C GLU A 50 -10.70 10.00 -3.70
N ALA A 51 -10.35 8.74 -4.00
CA ALA A 51 -11.23 7.60 -3.76
C ALA A 51 -11.52 7.43 -2.26
N SER A 52 -10.50 7.49 -1.40
CA SER A 52 -10.70 7.39 0.04
C SER A 52 -11.60 8.51 0.55
N ALA A 53 -11.36 9.76 0.15
CA ALA A 53 -12.21 10.88 0.52
C ALA A 53 -13.68 10.67 0.08
N LYS A 54 -13.89 10.16 -1.14
CA LYS A 54 -15.23 9.87 -1.68
C LYS A 54 -15.98 8.80 -0.88
N TYR A 55 -15.30 7.77 -0.38
CA TYR A 55 -15.90 6.67 0.37
C TYR A 55 -15.84 6.84 1.89
N GLY A 56 -15.52 8.05 2.37
CA GLY A 56 -15.55 8.35 3.80
C GLY A 56 -14.29 7.91 4.57
N GLY A 57 -13.17 7.78 3.88
CA GLY A 57 -11.85 7.50 4.43
C GLY A 57 -10.82 8.58 4.10
N LYS A 58 -9.58 8.34 4.53
CA LYS A 58 -8.41 9.18 4.28
C LYS A 58 -7.20 8.29 4.06
N VAL A 59 -6.39 8.60 3.05
CA VAL A 59 -5.06 8.00 2.90
C VAL A 59 -4.11 8.67 3.89
N THR A 60 -3.44 7.88 4.71
CA THR A 60 -2.46 8.33 5.70
C THR A 60 -1.03 8.18 5.20
N LYS A 61 -0.75 7.12 4.43
CA LYS A 61 0.56 6.86 3.82
C LYS A 61 0.38 6.38 2.39
N CYS A 62 1.25 6.87 1.51
CA CYS A 62 1.36 6.38 0.15
C CYS A 62 2.80 6.57 -0.33
N GLU A 63 3.59 5.49 -0.32
CA GLU A 63 5.03 5.54 -0.58
C GLU A 63 5.51 4.23 -1.22
N THR A 64 6.58 4.32 -2.03
CA THR A 64 7.26 3.13 -2.53
C THR A 64 8.13 2.54 -1.45
N ILE A 65 8.00 1.23 -1.25
CA ILE A 65 8.79 0.48 -0.29
C ILE A 65 9.72 -0.49 -1.01
N ASP A 66 10.85 -0.80 -0.39
CA ASP A 66 11.79 -1.79 -0.89
C ASP A 66 11.31 -3.22 -0.62
N ASN A 67 11.94 -4.20 -1.28
CA ASN A 67 11.58 -5.61 -1.15
C ASN A 67 11.77 -6.15 0.28
N GLU A 68 12.72 -5.58 1.03
CA GLU A 68 12.95 -5.90 2.43
C GLU A 68 11.77 -5.45 3.31
N ALA A 69 11.29 -4.23 3.09
CA ALA A 69 10.12 -3.68 3.78
C ALA A 69 8.83 -4.44 3.44
N LYS A 70 8.67 -4.92 2.19
CA LYS A 70 7.56 -5.83 1.85
C LYS A 70 7.62 -7.12 2.66
N ARG A 71 8.79 -7.75 2.78
CA ARG A 71 8.95 -9.00 3.55
C ARG A 71 8.54 -8.79 5.01
N GLU A 72 8.90 -7.67 5.62
CA GLU A 72 8.47 -7.33 6.98
C GLU A 72 6.96 -7.13 7.08
N PHE A 73 6.33 -6.49 6.08
CA PHE A 73 4.88 -6.34 6.01
C PHE A 73 4.16 -7.69 5.86
N ASP A 74 4.67 -8.58 5.00
CA ASP A 74 4.14 -9.94 4.81
C ASP A 74 4.26 -10.76 6.11
N ILE A 75 5.42 -10.69 6.79
CA ILE A 75 5.63 -11.36 8.08
C ILE A 75 4.70 -10.80 9.17
N THR A 76 4.45 -9.49 9.17
CA THR A 76 3.58 -8.82 10.15
C THR A 76 2.11 -9.11 9.87
N ALA A 77 1.68 -9.13 8.61
CA ALA A 77 0.35 -9.56 8.20
C ALA A 77 0.12 -11.05 8.53
N THR A 78 1.15 -11.88 8.38
CA THR A 78 1.11 -13.31 8.77
C THR A 78 1.07 -13.49 10.30
N ARG A 79 1.62 -12.56 11.09
CA ARG A 79 1.51 -12.55 12.56
C ARG A 79 0.16 -12.04 13.07
N PHE A 80 -0.55 -11.22 12.29
CA PHE A 80 -1.89 -10.72 12.61
C PHE A 80 -3.03 -11.54 12.02
N LEU A 81 -2.75 -12.60 11.26
CA LEU A 81 -3.68 -13.71 11.16
C LEU A 81 -3.73 -14.32 12.56
N PRO A 82 -4.83 -14.19 13.34
CA PRO A 82 -5.04 -15.16 14.38
C PRO A 82 -4.94 -16.50 13.69
N THR A 83 -4.25 -17.43 14.33
CA THR A 83 -4.45 -18.84 14.12
C THR A 83 -5.94 -19.10 13.91
N ALA A 84 -6.38 -19.13 12.66
CA ALA A 84 -7.60 -19.78 12.24
C ALA A 84 -7.27 -21.26 12.38
N ARG A 85 -7.29 -21.68 13.66
CA ARG A 85 -7.24 -23.05 14.10
C ARG A 85 -8.27 -23.82 13.28
N ALA A 86 -7.76 -24.86 12.64
CA ALA A 86 -8.38 -26.16 12.45
C ALA A 86 -9.82 -26.26 12.96
N PHE A 87 -10.75 -26.55 12.06
CA PHE A 87 -11.68 -27.68 12.15
C PHE A 87 -12.15 -28.06 10.74
#